data_AF-A0A2S1YGS7-F1
#
_entry.id   AF-A0A2S1YGS7-F1
#
_cell.length_a   1.000
_cell.length_b   1.000
_cell.length_c   1.000
_cell.angle_alpha   90.00
_cell.angle_beta   90.00
_cell.angle_gamma   90.00
#
_symmetry.space_group_name_H-M   'P 1'
#
loop_
_entity.id
_entity.type
_entity.pdbx_description
1 polymer ?
#
loop_
_entity_poly.entity_id
_entity_poly.type
_entity_poly.pdbx_seq_one_letter_code
_entity_poly.pdbx_strand_id
1 'polypeptide(L)'
;MSLNKKIILRFYLILSAISILDCALYYFKAISLRGYYSDAILFWLWLFMSFVIIIVFWKKLLAKLLLAALVITFALSIIAMMLPFYALVNSTTSLGLYINKNLNENYRAQIVGYGPMVYPWLEIIEKKGLFEKRIIKCIDSELMNDNLDIKIRTAKDIIFKNETDTTITLTLFYGGPNKTITFDKKTGNVTKIKNN
;
A
#
# COMPACT_ATOMS: atom_id res chain seq x y z
N MET A 1 38.27 9.03 5.34
CA MET A 1 36.86 9.47 5.15
C MET A 1 36.51 10.39 6.32
N SER A 2 36.09 11.63 6.05
CA SER A 2 35.75 12.59 7.12
C SER A 2 34.59 12.09 7.98
N LEU A 3 34.54 12.52 9.24
CA LEU A 3 33.53 12.11 10.22
C LEU A 3 32.10 12.30 9.69
N ASN A 4 31.82 13.46 9.07
CA ASN A 4 30.51 13.77 8.49
C ASN A 4 30.10 12.77 7.39
N LYS A 5 31.04 12.35 6.53
CA LYS A 5 30.76 11.34 5.50
C LYS A 5 30.42 9.97 6.13
N LYS A 6 31.08 9.60 7.22
CA LYS A 6 30.77 8.35 7.95
C LYS A 6 29.38 8.38 8.57
N ILE A 7 28.96 9.51 9.13
CA ILE A 7 27.62 9.69 9.71
C ILE A 7 26.54 9.56 8.62
N ILE A 8 26.71 10.27 7.50
CA ILE A 8 25.79 10.21 6.36
C ILE A 8 25.64 8.77 5.85
N LEU A 9 26.76 8.05 5.68
CA LEU A 9 26.73 6.66 5.24
C LEU A 9 26.01 5.74 6.24
N ARG A 10 26.25 5.89 7.55
CA ARG A 10 25.56 5.10 8.58
C ARG A 10 24.06 5.34 8.56
N PHE A 11 23.64 6.60 8.46
CA PHE A 11 22.22 6.94 8.38
C PHE A 11 21.56 6.32 7.14
N TYR A 12 22.22 6.39 5.98
CA TYR A 12 21.73 5.76 4.75
C TYR A 12 21.61 4.23 4.88
N LEU A 13 22.58 3.57 5.52
CA LEU A 13 22.54 2.12 5.73
C LEU A 13 21.38 1.72 6.65
N ILE A 14 21.15 2.47 7.74
CA ILE A 14 20.01 2.24 8.64
C ILE A 14 18.69 2.44 7.88
N LEU A 15 18.56 3.53 7.14
CA LEU A 15 17.36 3.82 6.35
C LEU A 15 17.09 2.75 5.27
N SER A 16 18.14 2.28 4.61
CA SER A 16 18.04 1.18 3.64
C SER A 16 17.62 -0.12 4.30
N ALA A 17 18.18 -0.44 5.48
CA ALA A 17 17.80 -1.63 6.23
C ALA A 17 16.32 -1.60 6.66
N ILE A 18 15.84 -0.44 7.13
CA ILE A 18 14.42 -0.26 7.48
C ILE A 18 13.54 -0.42 6.24
N SER A 19 13.92 0.17 5.10
CA SER A 19 13.15 0.06 3.84
C SER A 19 13.07 -1.38 3.33
N ILE A 20 14.18 -2.14 3.40
CA ILE A 20 14.20 -3.55 3.01
C ILE A 20 13.35 -4.39 3.97
N LEU A 21 13.45 -4.12 5.28
CA LEU A 21 12.67 -4.82 6.29
C LEU A 21 11.16 -4.58 6.09
N ASP A 22 10.76 -3.34 5.82
CA ASP A 22 9.37 -2.98 5.56
C ASP A 22 8.82 -3.69 4.32
N CYS A 23 9.54 -3.63 3.19
CA CYS A 23 9.20 -4.39 1.98
C CYS A 23 9.07 -5.91 2.24
N ALA A 24 9.98 -6.49 3.02
CA ALA A 24 9.94 -7.91 3.37
C ALA A 24 8.72 -8.24 4.27
N LEU A 25 8.42 -7.41 5.27
CA LEU A 25 7.26 -7.57 6.13
C LEU A 25 5.95 -7.47 5.35
N TYR A 26 5.87 -6.54 4.39
CA TYR A 26 4.71 -6.41 3.53
C TYR A 26 4.55 -7.62 2.62
N TYR A 27 5.63 -8.07 1.97
CA TYR A 27 5.58 -9.21 1.04
C TYR A 27 5.21 -10.53 1.74
N PHE A 28 5.83 -10.83 2.89
CA PHE A 28 5.64 -12.13 3.56
C PHE A 28 4.49 -12.15 4.56
N LYS A 29 4.14 -11.02 5.17
CA LYS A 29 3.17 -10.98 6.28
C LYS A 29 2.04 -9.98 6.08
N ALA A 30 2.05 -9.22 4.97
CA ALA A 30 1.12 -8.11 4.72
C ALA A 30 1.09 -7.10 5.87
N ILE A 31 2.24 -6.90 6.52
CA ILE A 31 2.46 -5.91 7.58
C ILE A 31 3.13 -4.69 6.96
N SER A 32 2.64 -3.50 7.28
CA SER A 32 3.19 -2.22 6.85
C SER A 32 3.36 -1.27 8.04
N LEU A 33 4.00 -0.13 7.83
CA LEU A 33 3.97 0.94 8.82
C LEU A 33 2.54 1.48 8.96
N ARG A 34 2.23 2.00 10.14
CA ARG A 34 0.90 2.53 10.43
C ARG A 34 0.61 3.76 9.58
N GLY A 35 -0.55 3.74 8.90
CA GLY A 35 -1.04 4.84 8.09
C GLY A 35 -0.59 4.75 6.64
N TYR A 36 -1.49 5.11 5.73
CA TYR A 36 -1.29 4.97 4.29
C TYR A 36 -0.01 5.63 3.76
N TYR A 37 0.35 6.80 4.28
CA TYR A 37 1.49 7.58 3.79
C TYR A 37 2.84 7.17 4.38
N SER A 38 2.87 6.30 5.39
CA SER A 38 4.12 6.00 6.10
C SER A 38 5.13 5.29 5.21
N ASP A 39 4.68 4.28 4.45
CA ASP A 39 5.53 3.54 3.50
C ASP A 39 5.98 4.45 2.35
N ALA A 40 5.08 5.33 1.88
CA ALA A 40 5.40 6.32 0.84
C ALA A 40 6.49 7.29 1.31
N ILE A 41 6.39 7.84 2.52
CA ILE A 41 7.40 8.74 3.09
C ILE A 41 8.73 8.02 3.24
N LEU A 42 8.72 6.77 3.74
CA LEU A 42 9.93 5.97 3.88
C LEU A 42 10.63 5.77 2.52
N PHE A 43 9.87 5.41 1.49
CA PHE A 43 10.38 5.24 0.13
C PHE A 43 11.01 6.52 -0.42
N TRP A 44 10.30 7.66 -0.36
CA TRP A 44 10.82 8.92 -0.87
C TRP A 44 12.05 9.38 -0.11
N LEU A 45 12.04 9.26 1.22
CA LEU A 45 13.20 9.59 2.06
C LEU A 45 14.43 8.76 1.67
N TRP A 46 14.24 7.45 1.47
CA TRP A 46 15.30 6.55 1.02
C TRP A 46 15.81 6.91 -0.39
N LEU A 47 14.91 7.24 -1.32
CA LEU A 47 15.27 7.63 -2.68
C LEU A 47 16.09 8.94 -2.70
N PHE A 48 15.65 9.98 -1.97
CA PHE A 48 16.40 11.23 -1.85
C PHE A 48 17.79 11.01 -1.23
N MET A 49 17.86 10.22 -0.16
CA MET A 49 19.14 9.89 0.47
C MET A 49 20.07 9.10 -0.45
N SER A 50 19.53 8.26 -1.35
CA SER A 50 20.31 7.55 -2.37
C SER A 50 21.05 8.53 -3.29
N PHE A 51 20.37 9.59 -3.77
CA PHE A 51 21.02 10.64 -4.57
C PHE A 51 22.09 11.41 -3.79
N VAL A 52 21.84 11.73 -2.52
CA VAL A 52 22.85 12.37 -1.65
C VAL A 52 24.11 11.50 -1.54
N ILE A 53 23.96 10.19 -1.34
CA ILE A 53 25.09 9.26 -1.29
C ILE A 53 25.84 9.23 -2.63
N ILE A 54 25.12 9.20 -3.76
CA ILE A 54 25.74 9.19 -5.09
C ILE A 54 26.61 10.44 -5.28
N ILE A 55 26.11 11.62 -4.91
CA ILE A 55 26.84 12.89 -5.05
C ILE A 55 28.06 12.92 -4.12
N VAL A 56 27.88 12.61 -2.83
CA VAL A 56 28.94 12.69 -1.81
C VAL A 56 30.08 11.68 -2.07
N PHE A 57 29.75 10.53 -2.64
CA PHE A 57 30.67 9.43 -2.93
C PHE A 57 30.93 9.20 -4.42
N TRP A 58 30.69 10.19 -5.29
CA TRP A 58 30.79 10.08 -6.76
C TRP A 58 32.10 9.46 -7.28
N LYS A 59 33.21 9.67 -6.57
CA LYS A 59 34.53 9.10 -6.92
C LYS A 59 34.64 7.59 -6.65
N LYS A 60 33.68 6.98 -5.95
CA LYS A 60 33.67 5.55 -5.60
C LYS A 60 32.87 4.74 -6.63
N LEU A 61 33.38 3.55 -6.95
CA LEU A 61 32.73 2.63 -7.89
C LEU A 61 31.31 2.25 -7.43
N LEU A 62 31.14 1.93 -6.14
CA LEU A 62 29.84 1.55 -5.57
C LEU A 62 28.76 2.63 -5.75
N ALA A 63 29.12 3.92 -5.66
CA ALA A 63 28.16 5.01 -5.88
C ALA A 63 27.70 5.09 -7.35
N LYS A 64 28.61 4.83 -8.30
CA LYS A 64 28.28 4.75 -9.73
C LYS A 64 27.42 3.52 -10.04
N LEU A 65 27.71 2.39 -9.41
CA LEU A 65 26.90 1.17 -9.54
C LEU A 65 25.49 1.38 -8.98
N LEU A 66 25.34 2.08 -7.86
CA LEU A 66 24.04 2.45 -7.31
C LEU A 66 23.25 3.33 -8.29
N LEU A 67 23.90 4.35 -8.87
CA LEU A 67 23.26 5.19 -9.90
C LEU A 67 22.84 4.35 -11.12
N ALA A 68 23.73 3.50 -11.63
CA ALA A 68 23.43 2.62 -12.75
C ALA A 68 22.26 1.68 -12.43
N ALA A 69 22.21 1.11 -11.23
CA ALA A 69 21.11 0.28 -10.78
C ALA A 69 19.78 1.04 -10.72
N LEU A 70 19.77 2.29 -10.21
CA LEU A 70 18.57 3.13 -10.20
C LEU A 70 18.07 3.44 -11.62
N VAL A 71 18.98 3.81 -12.52
CA VAL A 71 18.64 4.11 -13.93
C VAL A 71 18.11 2.87 -14.65
N ILE A 72 18.79 1.73 -14.49
CA ILE A 72 18.35 0.46 -15.11
C ILE A 72 16.99 0.04 -14.56
N THR A 73 16.80 0.09 -13.24
CA THR A 73 15.51 -0.27 -12.61
C THR A 73 14.39 0.64 -13.11
N PHE A 74 14.65 1.94 -13.21
CA PHE A 74 13.70 2.90 -13.75
C PHE A 74 13.38 2.60 -15.23
N ALA A 75 14.38 2.37 -16.07
CA ALA A 75 14.18 2.01 -17.47
C ALA A 75 13.38 0.71 -17.62
N LEU A 76 13.72 -0.34 -16.85
CA LEU A 76 12.98 -1.60 -16.84
C LEU A 76 11.52 -1.41 -16.41
N SER A 77 11.26 -0.51 -15.46
CA SER A 77 9.90 -0.20 -15.01
C SER A 77 9.02 0.43 -16.11
N ILE A 78 9.64 1.11 -17.08
CA ILE A 78 8.96 1.73 -18.23
C ILE A 78 8.79 0.73 -19.37
N ILE A 79 9.84 -0.05 -19.70
CA ILE A 79 9.84 -1.00 -20.82
C ILE A 79 8.75 -2.06 -20.66
N ALA A 80 8.45 -2.48 -19.43
CA ALA A 80 7.36 -3.40 -19.12
C ALA A 80 5.98 -2.73 -19.19
N MET A 81 5.67 -2.09 -20.33
CA MET A 81 4.41 -1.36 -20.60
C MET A 81 4.07 -0.31 -19.54
N MET A 82 5.08 0.24 -18.85
CA MET A 82 4.95 1.11 -17.68
C MET A 82 4.16 0.50 -16.51
N LEU A 83 3.83 -0.80 -16.52
CA LEU A 83 3.02 -1.40 -15.45
C LEU A 83 3.74 -1.34 -14.08
N PRO A 84 5.02 -1.74 -13.96
CA PRO A 84 5.74 -1.57 -12.69
C PRO A 84 5.92 -0.10 -12.33
N PHE A 85 6.08 0.78 -13.32
CA PHE A 85 6.16 2.22 -13.09
C PHE A 85 4.87 2.77 -12.47
N TYR A 86 3.70 2.45 -13.02
CA TYR A 86 2.42 2.86 -12.45
C TYR A 86 2.19 2.26 -11.06
N ALA A 87 2.54 0.98 -10.85
CA ALA A 87 2.46 0.36 -9.53
C ALA A 87 3.31 1.09 -8.50
N LEU A 88 4.53 1.48 -8.86
CA LEU A 88 5.44 2.23 -7.99
C LEU A 88 4.88 3.63 -7.70
N VAL A 89 4.46 4.39 -8.72
CA VAL A 89 3.90 5.73 -8.53
C VAL A 89 2.62 5.70 -7.70
N ASN A 90 1.67 4.82 -8.02
CA ASN A 90 0.38 4.76 -7.33
C ASN A 90 0.47 4.24 -5.89
N SER A 91 1.49 3.43 -5.57
CA SER A 91 1.72 2.95 -4.19
C SER A 91 2.53 3.93 -3.34
N THR A 92 3.37 4.75 -3.97
CA THR A 92 4.22 5.74 -3.27
C THR A 92 3.64 7.15 -3.29
N THR A 93 2.44 7.33 -3.83
CA THR A 93 1.70 8.60 -3.86
C THR A 93 0.22 8.37 -3.54
N SER A 94 -0.57 9.44 -3.38
CA SER A 94 -2.01 9.32 -3.18
C SER A 94 -2.81 8.99 -4.44
N LEU A 95 -2.17 8.88 -5.61
CA LEU A 95 -2.88 8.67 -6.88
C LEU A 95 -3.62 7.33 -6.93
N GLY A 96 -3.11 6.32 -6.24
CA GLY A 96 -3.76 5.02 -6.12
C GLY A 96 -4.86 4.95 -5.07
N LEU A 97 -5.06 6.00 -4.27
CA LEU A 97 -6.00 5.99 -3.14
C LEU A 97 -7.36 6.59 -3.55
N TYR A 98 -8.40 5.76 -3.52
CA TYR A 98 -9.77 6.20 -3.81
C TYR A 98 -10.50 6.61 -2.53
N ILE A 99 -10.41 5.77 -1.50
CA ILE A 99 -11.01 6.03 -0.19
C ILE A 99 -10.02 5.61 0.88
N ASN A 100 -9.89 6.43 1.92
CA ASN A 100 -9.26 6.06 3.18
C ASN A 100 -10.22 6.39 4.31
N LYS A 101 -10.66 5.38 5.05
CA LYS A 101 -11.63 5.54 6.13
C LYS A 101 -11.15 4.87 7.39
N ASN A 102 -11.08 5.66 8.46
CA ASN A 102 -10.91 5.13 9.79
C ASN A 102 -12.25 4.51 10.25
N LEU A 103 -12.27 3.20 10.52
CA LEU A 103 -13.48 2.48 10.90
C LEU A 103 -13.74 2.58 12.40
N ASN A 104 -12.71 2.28 13.21
CA ASN A 104 -12.73 2.36 14.67
C ASN A 104 -11.29 2.39 15.21
N GLU A 105 -11.10 2.21 16.52
CA GLU A 105 -9.77 2.20 17.14
C GLU A 105 -8.84 1.09 16.61
N ASN A 106 -9.42 -0.03 16.19
CA ASN A 106 -8.68 -1.24 15.81
C ASN A 106 -8.53 -1.41 14.30
N TYR A 107 -9.39 -0.79 13.48
CA TYR A 107 -9.47 -1.03 12.04
C TYR A 107 -9.53 0.24 11.20
N ARG A 108 -8.99 0.12 10.00
CA ARG A 108 -9.07 1.08 8.91
C ARG A 108 -9.48 0.32 7.65
N ALA A 109 -10.25 0.97 6.79
CA ALA A 109 -10.51 0.45 5.46
C ALA A 109 -10.02 1.43 4.40
N GLN A 110 -9.59 0.89 3.27
CA GLN A 110 -9.18 1.69 2.13
C GLN A 110 -9.62 1.02 0.83
N ILE A 111 -9.87 1.84 -0.18
CA ILE A 111 -10.01 1.39 -1.56
C ILE A 111 -8.82 1.91 -2.32
N VAL A 112 -8.06 0.99 -2.90
CA VAL A 112 -6.81 1.29 -3.60
C VAL A 112 -6.76 0.63 -4.96
N GLY A 113 -6.14 1.30 -5.92
CA GLY A 113 -5.88 0.81 -7.27
C GLY A 113 -4.46 1.16 -7.69
N TYR A 114 -3.58 0.16 -7.78
CA TYR A 114 -2.16 0.41 -8.05
C TYR A 114 -1.78 0.28 -9.53
N GLY A 115 -2.60 -0.34 -10.38
CA GLY A 115 -2.29 -0.52 -11.79
C GLY A 115 -3.39 0.02 -12.71
N PRO A 116 -3.06 0.51 -13.92
CA PRO A 116 -4.05 0.99 -14.88
C PRO A 116 -4.93 -0.14 -15.44
N MET A 117 -4.46 -1.38 -15.38
CA MET A 117 -5.17 -2.57 -15.87
C MET A 117 -5.84 -3.39 -14.75
N VAL A 118 -5.75 -2.94 -13.49
CA VAL A 118 -6.29 -3.68 -12.34
C VAL A 118 -7.40 -2.85 -11.71
N TYR A 119 -8.56 -3.47 -11.52
CA TYR A 119 -9.66 -2.82 -10.82
C TYR A 119 -9.27 -2.51 -9.37
N PRO A 120 -9.67 -1.35 -8.83
CA PRO A 120 -9.48 -1.05 -7.42
C PRO A 120 -10.12 -2.11 -6.53
N TRP A 121 -9.53 -2.35 -5.37
CA TRP A 121 -10.01 -3.34 -4.40
C TRP A 121 -10.13 -2.74 -3.02
N LEU A 122 -10.97 -3.36 -2.20
CA LEU A 122 -11.18 -3.00 -0.80
C LEU A 122 -10.13 -3.72 0.06
N GLU A 123 -9.50 -2.99 0.95
CA GLU A 123 -8.62 -3.54 1.98
C GLU A 123 -9.12 -3.16 3.36
N ILE A 124 -9.12 -4.14 4.26
CA ILE A 124 -9.36 -3.91 5.69
C ILE A 124 -8.06 -4.20 6.43
N ILE A 125 -7.66 -3.24 7.23
CA ILE A 125 -6.36 -3.15 7.84
C ILE A 125 -6.54 -3.05 9.36
N GLU A 126 -5.93 -4.00 10.07
CA GLU A 126 -5.87 -4.05 11.52
C GLU A 126 -4.71 -3.20 12.02
N LYS A 127 -4.96 -2.33 13.00
CA LYS A 127 -3.98 -1.44 13.61
C LYS A 127 -3.31 -2.14 14.78
N LYS A 128 -1.98 -2.24 14.76
CA LYS A 128 -1.16 -2.81 15.84
C LYS A 128 -0.05 -1.86 16.25
N GLY A 129 -0.41 -0.83 17.01
CA GLY A 129 0.54 0.13 17.55
C GLY A 129 1.19 0.97 16.44
N LEU A 130 2.46 0.69 16.13
CA LEU A 130 3.24 1.36 15.07
C LEU A 130 3.11 0.68 13.70
N PHE A 131 2.55 -0.53 13.67
CA PHE A 131 2.37 -1.31 12.45
C PHE A 131 0.89 -1.48 12.14
N GLU A 132 0.61 -1.73 10.87
CA GLU A 132 -0.69 -2.10 10.35
C GLU A 132 -0.58 -3.45 9.64
N LYS A 133 -1.61 -4.28 9.71
CA LYS A 133 -1.65 -5.56 8.99
C LYS A 133 -2.90 -5.61 8.14
N ARG A 134 -2.75 -5.84 6.84
CA ARG A 134 -3.89 -6.14 5.97
C ARG A 134 -4.43 -7.51 6.31
N ILE A 135 -5.69 -7.57 6.74
CA ILE A 135 -6.37 -8.82 7.11
C ILE A 135 -7.32 -9.30 6.01
N ILE A 136 -7.90 -8.38 5.25
CA ILE A 136 -8.86 -8.68 4.18
C ILE A 136 -8.47 -7.88 2.94
N LYS A 137 -8.54 -8.54 1.79
CA LYS A 137 -8.48 -7.94 0.46
C LYS A 137 -9.68 -8.48 -0.31
N CYS A 138 -10.53 -7.60 -0.82
CA CYS A 138 -11.71 -7.97 -1.56
C CYS A 138 -11.77 -7.26 -2.90
N ILE A 139 -11.91 -8.02 -3.98
CA ILE A 139 -12.00 -7.52 -5.36
C ILE A 139 -13.45 -7.54 -5.86
N ASP A 140 -13.73 -6.78 -6.93
CA ASP A 140 -15.08 -6.66 -7.50
C ASP A 140 -15.75 -8.02 -7.79
N SER A 141 -14.99 -9.01 -8.28
CA SER A 141 -15.53 -10.35 -8.59
C SER A 141 -16.00 -11.12 -7.35
N GLU A 142 -15.41 -10.86 -6.19
CA GLU A 142 -15.82 -11.49 -4.93
C GLU A 142 -17.08 -10.85 -4.35
N LEU A 143 -17.42 -9.63 -4.77
CA LEU A 143 -18.67 -8.97 -4.39
C LEU A 143 -19.90 -9.45 -5.18
N MET A 144 -19.73 -10.51 -5.98
CA MET A 144 -20.73 -11.21 -6.82
C MET A 144 -21.89 -10.29 -7.19
N ASN A 145 -21.71 -9.53 -8.27
CA ASN A 145 -22.76 -8.65 -8.76
C ASN A 145 -22.84 -8.66 -10.28
N ASP A 146 -24.01 -9.05 -10.78
CA ASP A 146 -24.38 -8.94 -12.19
C ASP A 146 -24.67 -7.48 -12.60
N ASN A 147 -24.75 -6.55 -11.62
CA ASN A 147 -24.99 -5.13 -11.86
C ASN A 147 -23.67 -4.34 -12.02
N LEU A 148 -23.45 -3.82 -13.23
CA LEU A 148 -22.24 -3.09 -13.63
C LEU A 148 -22.03 -1.75 -12.91
N ASP A 149 -23.07 -1.18 -12.30
CA ASP A 149 -23.02 0.17 -11.70
C ASP A 149 -22.53 0.16 -10.23
N ILE A 150 -22.63 -0.99 -9.56
CA ILE A 150 -22.26 -1.14 -8.14
C ILE A 150 -20.94 -1.93 -8.07
N LYS A 151 -19.82 -1.20 -8.13
CA LYS A 151 -18.44 -1.72 -8.07
C LYS A 151 -17.68 -1.05 -6.93
N ILE A 152 -16.65 -1.68 -6.38
CA ILE A 152 -15.81 -1.10 -5.32
C ILE A 152 -15.33 0.30 -5.71
N ARG A 153 -14.91 0.50 -6.97
CA ARG A 153 -14.47 1.82 -7.48
C ARG A 153 -15.52 2.93 -7.44
N THR A 154 -16.82 2.60 -7.40
CA THR A 154 -17.91 3.59 -7.37
C THR A 154 -18.40 3.88 -5.95
N ALA A 155 -17.84 3.19 -4.94
CA ALA A 155 -18.15 3.49 -3.55
C ALA A 155 -17.78 4.94 -3.23
N LYS A 156 -18.62 5.61 -2.44
CA LYS A 156 -18.44 6.97 -1.95
C LYS A 156 -17.99 6.99 -0.50
N ASP A 157 -18.38 5.98 0.29
CA ASP A 157 -17.93 5.83 1.68
C ASP A 157 -17.92 4.36 2.11
N ILE A 158 -17.22 4.08 3.20
CA ILE A 158 -17.18 2.78 3.87
C ILE A 158 -17.68 2.99 5.30
N ILE A 159 -18.76 2.31 5.65
CA ILE A 159 -19.40 2.45 6.96
C ILE A 159 -19.19 1.17 7.76
N PHE A 160 -18.52 1.28 8.90
CA PHE A 160 -18.42 0.19 9.86
C PHE A 160 -19.81 -0.12 10.45
N LYS A 161 -20.20 -1.39 10.49
CA LYS A 161 -21.47 -1.81 11.09
C LYS A 161 -21.26 -2.53 12.40
N ASN A 162 -20.58 -3.66 12.37
CA ASN A 162 -20.29 -4.43 13.57
C ASN A 162 -19.07 -5.33 13.38
N GLU A 163 -18.62 -5.87 14.50
CA GLU A 163 -17.52 -6.80 14.61
C GLU A 163 -17.90 -7.90 15.61
N THR A 164 -17.53 -9.13 15.30
CA THR A 164 -17.58 -10.27 16.22
C THR A 164 -16.17 -10.87 16.33
N ASP A 165 -15.99 -11.89 17.16
CA ASP A 165 -14.69 -12.58 17.31
C ASP A 165 -14.18 -13.16 15.97
N THR A 166 -15.10 -13.55 15.08
CA THR A 166 -14.77 -14.22 13.82
C THR A 166 -15.04 -13.39 12.58
N THR A 167 -15.90 -12.37 12.65
CA THR A 167 -16.34 -11.61 11.47
C THR A 167 -16.26 -10.10 11.62
N ILE A 168 -16.15 -9.40 10.51
CA ILE A 168 -16.29 -7.95 10.41
C ILE A 168 -17.30 -7.59 9.33
N THR A 169 -18.24 -6.70 9.64
CA THR A 169 -19.28 -6.27 8.70
C THR A 169 -19.12 -4.81 8.36
N LEU A 170 -19.04 -4.52 7.06
CA LEU A 170 -18.95 -3.16 6.52
C LEU A 170 -20.09 -2.91 5.54
N THR A 171 -20.43 -1.64 5.34
CA THR A 171 -21.33 -1.22 4.27
C THR A 171 -20.60 -0.30 3.30
N LEU A 172 -20.57 -0.68 2.03
CA LEU A 172 -20.15 0.20 0.94
C LEU A 172 -21.33 1.10 0.57
N PHE A 173 -21.13 2.40 0.70
CA PHE A 173 -22.14 3.40 0.40
C PHE A 173 -21.94 3.96 -1.00
N TYR A 174 -22.98 3.93 -1.83
CA TYR A 174 -22.92 4.38 -3.24
C TYR A 174 -23.75 5.64 -3.50
N GLY A 175 -24.57 6.09 -2.53
CA GLY A 175 -25.60 7.11 -2.75
C GLY A 175 -26.82 6.58 -3.53
N GLY A 176 -27.01 5.26 -3.52
CA GLY A 176 -28.10 4.49 -4.12
C GLY A 176 -28.25 3.17 -3.35
N PRO A 177 -28.50 2.01 -4.01
CA PRO A 177 -28.51 0.73 -3.31
C PRO A 177 -27.14 0.45 -2.69
N ASN A 178 -27.11 0.24 -1.38
CA ASN A 178 -25.90 0.03 -0.61
C ASN A 178 -25.63 -1.46 -0.44
N LYS A 179 -24.37 -1.84 -0.33
CA LYS A 179 -23.99 -3.24 -0.06
C LYS A 179 -23.40 -3.38 1.32
N THR A 180 -24.05 -4.19 2.15
CA THR A 180 -23.49 -4.65 3.42
C THR A 180 -22.80 -6.00 3.20
N ILE A 181 -21.52 -6.07 3.54
CA ILE A 181 -20.67 -7.23 3.32
C ILE A 181 -20.09 -7.67 4.65
N THR A 182 -20.19 -8.97 4.93
CA THR A 182 -19.59 -9.61 6.10
C THR A 182 -18.41 -10.46 5.65
N PHE A 183 -17.27 -10.23 6.28
CA PHE A 183 -16.02 -10.93 6.03
C PHE A 183 -15.64 -11.80 7.22
N ASP A 184 -15.06 -12.97 6.95
CA ASP A 184 -14.40 -13.79 7.95
C ASP A 184 -12.97 -13.26 8.21
N LYS A 185 -12.63 -13.01 9.48
CA LYS A 185 -11.34 -12.42 9.87
C LYS A 185 -10.15 -13.36 9.69
N LYS A 186 -10.36 -14.68 9.70
CA LYS A 186 -9.28 -15.68 9.61
C LYS A 186 -8.90 -15.94 8.16
N THR A 187 -9.89 -16.08 7.31
CA THR A 187 -9.75 -16.43 5.89
C THR A 187 -9.70 -15.21 4.98
N GLY A 188 -10.29 -14.10 5.42
CA GLY A 188 -10.44 -12.89 4.60
C GLY A 188 -11.60 -12.96 3.61
N ASN A 189 -12.32 -14.09 3.55
CA ASN A 189 -13.34 -14.35 2.55
C ASN A 189 -14.67 -13.65 2.89
N VAL A 190 -15.42 -13.32 1.85
CA VAL A 190 -16.82 -12.87 1.98
C VAL A 190 -17.69 -14.04 2.43
N THR A 191 -18.42 -13.88 3.53
CA THR A 191 -19.36 -14.89 4.04
C THR A 191 -20.81 -14.54 3.74
N LYS A 192 -21.13 -13.25 3.67
CA LYS A 192 -22.49 -12.77 3.41
C LYS A 192 -22.47 -11.42 2.71
N ILE A 193 -23.37 -11.24 1.74
CA ILE A 193 -23.65 -9.97 1.07
C ILE A 193 -25.15 -9.69 1.20
N LYS A 194 -25.50 -8.47 1.58
CA LYS A 194 -26.88 -7.98 1.61
C LYS A 194 -26.98 -6.66 0.84
N ASN A 195 -27.90 -6.59 -0.10
CA ASN A 195 -28.26 -5.35 -0.79
C ASN A 195 -29.32 -4.63 0.06
N ASN A 196 -29.12 -3.34 0.33
CA ASN A 196 -30.05 -2.48 1.05
C ASN A 196 -30.45 -1.27 0.21
#